data_AF-A0A4R4VUB3-F1
#
_entry.id   AF-A0A4R4VUB3-F1
#
_cell.length_a   1.000
_cell.length_b   1.000
_cell.length_c   1.000
_cell.angle_alpha   90.00
_cell.angle_beta   90.00
_cell.angle_gamma   90.00
#
_symmetry.space_group_name_H-M   'P 1'
#
loop_
_entity.id
_entity.type
_entity.pdbx_description
1 polymer ?
#
loop_
_entity_poly.entity_id
_entity_poly.type
_entity_poly.pdbx_seq_one_letter_code
_entity_poly.pdbx_strand_id
1 'polypeptide(L)'
;MMKRIAVSCVSAIGAALLLAPPATAADEPTVRELLEKCDNGTDSCVFHPEGEVEYYQNSSEAVGSPVFNCTDKEQMMNVAWSDSTAESNSVGLSMSTSFGEVFKVTFKATYGHEWRSEHTESQTTFITVRPGEVGQVYHGPKMQKAKGTYELHFEDKFYDHYIWYVNDFEASGPADDQGGTVTQSTRAMTEEEKQANCG
;
A
#
# COMPACT_ATOMS: atom_id res chain seq x y z
N MET A 1 -17.84 90.77 -34.33
CA MET A 1 -19.05 90.30 -35.04
C MET A 1 -19.37 88.88 -34.59
N MET A 2 -20.62 88.64 -34.15
CA MET A 2 -21.32 87.36 -33.94
C MET A 2 -20.73 86.33 -32.95
N LYS A 3 -21.47 85.37 -32.37
CA LYS A 3 -22.77 85.29 -31.69
C LYS A 3 -22.81 83.86 -31.09
N ARG A 4 -22.98 83.73 -29.76
CA ARG A 4 -23.79 82.71 -29.02
C ARG A 4 -23.56 81.18 -29.15
N ILE A 5 -23.78 80.54 -27.98
CA ILE A 5 -24.40 79.22 -27.67
C ILE A 5 -23.47 78.07 -27.23
N ALA A 6 -23.77 77.59 -26.02
CA ALA A 6 -23.24 76.45 -25.31
C ALA A 6 -23.94 75.13 -25.71
N VAL A 7 -23.25 73.99 -25.58
CA VAL A 7 -23.86 72.68 -25.29
C VAL A 7 -22.85 71.83 -24.48
N SER A 8 -23.30 71.34 -23.32
CA SER A 8 -22.66 70.28 -22.55
C SER A 8 -22.92 68.92 -23.19
N CYS A 9 -21.90 68.05 -23.25
CA CYS A 9 -22.09 66.61 -23.33
C CYS A 9 -21.16 65.94 -22.32
N VAL A 10 -21.76 65.40 -21.26
CA VAL A 10 -21.15 64.47 -20.31
C VAL A 10 -20.81 63.19 -21.10
N SER A 11 -19.56 62.73 -21.04
CA SER A 11 -19.18 61.39 -21.48
C SER A 11 -18.64 60.62 -20.29
N ALA A 12 -19.49 59.77 -19.72
CA ALA A 12 -19.08 58.75 -18.77
C ALA A 12 -18.33 57.66 -19.55
N ILE A 13 -17.02 57.55 -19.35
CA ILE A 13 -16.24 56.41 -19.83
C ILE A 13 -16.38 55.32 -18.78
N GLY A 14 -17.30 54.38 -19.04
CA GLY A 14 -17.41 53.14 -18.27
C GLY A 14 -16.18 52.29 -18.52
N ALA A 15 -15.32 52.14 -17.51
CA ALA A 15 -14.28 51.13 -17.51
C ALA A 15 -14.95 49.76 -17.37
N ALA A 16 -15.12 49.06 -18.50
CA ALA A 16 -15.45 47.65 -18.49
C ALA A 16 -14.22 46.88 -17.96
N LEU A 17 -14.21 46.63 -16.64
CA LEU A 17 -13.34 45.62 -16.05
C LEU A 17 -13.75 44.28 -16.67
N LEU A 18 -12.93 43.77 -17.58
CA LEU A 18 -12.92 42.36 -17.94
C LEU A 18 -12.59 41.57 -16.67
N LEU A 19 -13.62 41.20 -15.91
CA LEU A 19 -13.51 40.14 -14.91
C LEU A 19 -13.25 38.86 -15.69
N ALA A 20 -11.98 38.48 -15.80
CA ALA A 20 -11.62 37.12 -16.19
C ALA A 20 -12.34 36.18 -15.21
N PRO A 21 -13.09 35.17 -15.69
CA PRO A 21 -13.65 34.17 -14.78
C PRO A 21 -12.49 33.55 -13.98
N PRO A 22 -12.70 33.24 -12.68
CA PRO A 22 -11.69 32.51 -11.93
C PRO A 22 -11.41 31.22 -12.68
N ALA A 23 -10.13 30.96 -12.99
CA ALA A 23 -9.69 29.65 -13.45
C ALA A 23 -10.11 28.65 -12.38
N THR A 24 -11.19 27.92 -12.66
CA THR A 24 -11.59 26.78 -11.85
C THR A 24 -10.54 25.73 -12.16
N ALA A 25 -9.81 25.23 -11.15
CA ALA A 25 -8.93 24.09 -11.34
C ALA A 25 -9.79 22.99 -11.96
N ALA A 26 -9.57 22.70 -13.25
CA ALA A 26 -10.29 21.64 -13.93
C ALA A 26 -9.82 20.32 -13.31
N ASP A 27 -10.82 19.55 -12.90
CA ASP A 27 -10.81 18.16 -12.49
C ASP A 27 -9.69 17.34 -13.15
N GLU A 28 -8.55 17.10 -12.48
CA GLU A 28 -7.61 16.06 -12.90
C GLU A 28 -8.05 14.71 -12.31
N PRO A 29 -7.89 13.60 -13.06
CA PRO A 29 -8.24 12.29 -12.52
C PRO A 29 -7.28 11.94 -11.38
N THR A 30 -7.81 11.26 -10.36
CA THR A 30 -6.96 10.65 -9.34
C THR A 30 -6.10 9.56 -9.94
N VAL A 31 -4.95 9.27 -9.32
CA VAL A 31 -4.10 8.14 -9.71
C VAL A 31 -4.88 6.83 -9.74
N ARG A 32 -5.78 6.65 -8.76
CA ARG A 32 -6.66 5.49 -8.69
C ARG A 32 -7.56 5.39 -9.93
N GLU A 33 -8.23 6.47 -10.31
CA GLU A 33 -9.09 6.50 -11.51
C GLU A 33 -8.30 6.23 -12.78
N LEU A 34 -7.06 6.72 -12.90
CA LEU A 34 -6.18 6.41 -14.02
C LEU A 34 -5.88 4.90 -14.09
N LEU A 35 -5.41 4.31 -12.99
CA LEU A 35 -5.04 2.89 -12.98
C LEU A 35 -6.25 1.96 -13.12
N GLU A 36 -7.44 2.37 -12.69
CA GLU A 36 -8.69 1.64 -12.97
C GLU A 36 -9.04 1.61 -14.48
N LYS A 37 -8.45 2.47 -15.31
CA LYS A 37 -8.59 2.46 -16.78
C LYS A 37 -7.54 1.61 -17.50
N CYS A 38 -6.56 1.07 -16.79
CA CYS A 38 -5.58 0.14 -17.35
C CYS A 38 -6.30 -1.08 -17.96
N ASP A 39 -6.10 -1.35 -19.26
CA ASP A 39 -6.81 -2.35 -20.08
C ASP A 39 -8.35 -2.29 -20.02
N ASN A 40 -8.91 -1.16 -19.56
CA ASN A 40 -10.35 -0.92 -19.43
C ASN A 40 -10.69 0.55 -19.80
N GLY A 41 -10.33 0.93 -21.03
CA GLY A 41 -10.49 2.28 -21.57
C GLY A 41 -9.20 2.90 -22.09
N THR A 42 -8.07 2.24 -21.88
CA THR A 42 -6.77 2.54 -22.50
C THR A 42 -6.53 1.59 -23.67
N ASP A 43 -5.83 2.05 -24.71
CA ASP A 43 -5.33 1.18 -25.79
C ASP A 43 -3.98 0.55 -25.42
N SER A 44 -3.25 1.17 -24.50
CA SER A 44 -2.04 0.62 -23.89
C SER A 44 -1.91 1.04 -22.43
N CYS A 45 -1.56 0.08 -21.57
CA CYS A 45 -1.18 0.33 -20.19
C CYS A 45 0.09 -0.47 -19.87
N VAL A 46 1.18 0.23 -19.58
CA VAL A 46 2.50 -0.40 -19.38
C VAL A 46 3.02 0.00 -18.02
N PHE A 47 3.46 -1.00 -17.24
CA PHE A 47 4.26 -0.75 -16.05
C PHE A 47 5.74 -0.75 -16.43
N HIS A 48 6.47 0.25 -15.98
CA HIS A 48 7.91 0.39 -16.15
C HIS A 48 8.56 0.26 -14.77
N PRO A 49 9.12 -0.92 -14.42
CA PRO A 49 9.75 -1.10 -13.13
C PRO A 49 10.99 -0.22 -12.97
N GLU A 50 11.20 0.26 -11.76
CA GLU A 50 12.36 1.05 -11.38
C GLU A 50 13.28 0.25 -10.46
N GLY A 51 14.54 0.08 -10.89
CA GLY A 51 15.57 -0.55 -10.08
C GLY A 51 15.40 -2.05 -9.89
N GLU A 52 16.03 -2.57 -8.83
CA GLU A 52 15.88 -3.96 -8.39
C GLU A 52 14.73 -4.07 -7.36
N VAL A 53 14.18 -5.26 -7.22
CA VAL A 53 13.21 -5.55 -6.15
C VAL A 53 13.89 -5.44 -4.78
N GLU A 54 13.27 -4.71 -3.85
CA GLU A 54 13.76 -4.54 -2.50
C GLU A 54 13.18 -5.63 -1.58
N TYR A 55 14.02 -6.29 -0.77
CA TYR A 55 13.56 -7.25 0.24
C TYR A 55 13.67 -6.66 1.64
N TYR A 56 12.67 -6.90 2.48
CA TYR A 56 12.66 -6.42 3.86
C TYR A 56 11.91 -7.38 4.79
N GLN A 57 12.13 -7.24 6.10
CA GLN A 57 11.38 -7.96 7.13
C GLN A 57 10.25 -7.05 7.61
N ASN A 58 9.01 -7.55 7.58
CA ASN A 58 7.89 -6.81 8.14
C ASN A 58 7.97 -6.76 9.67
N SER A 59 7.13 -5.93 10.30
CA SER A 59 6.99 -5.90 11.75
C SER A 59 6.66 -7.29 12.30
N SER A 60 7.36 -7.69 13.36
CA SER A 60 7.06 -8.95 14.05
C SER A 60 5.82 -8.81 14.92
N GLU A 61 4.86 -9.68 14.70
CA GLU A 61 3.60 -9.74 15.47
C GLU A 61 3.50 -11.02 16.27
N ALA A 62 2.74 -11.00 17.37
CA ALA A 62 2.52 -12.18 18.19
C ALA A 62 1.67 -13.20 17.44
N VAL A 63 2.16 -14.44 17.33
CA VAL A 63 1.50 -15.52 16.60
C VAL A 63 1.29 -16.75 17.50
N GLY A 64 0.19 -17.46 17.25
CA GLY A 64 -0.24 -18.56 18.09
C GLY A 64 -0.67 -18.12 19.49
N SER A 65 -1.27 -19.05 20.24
CA SER A 65 -1.62 -18.80 21.64
C SER A 65 -0.37 -18.81 22.52
N PRO A 66 -0.27 -17.89 23.51
CA PRO A 66 0.78 -17.96 24.51
C PRO A 66 0.70 -19.27 25.32
N VAL A 67 1.84 -19.69 25.86
CA VAL A 67 1.96 -20.88 26.70
C VAL A 67 2.33 -20.51 28.13
N PHE A 68 1.58 -21.02 29.10
CA PHE A 68 1.71 -20.66 30.52
C PHE A 68 2.35 -21.79 31.30
N ASN A 69 3.50 -21.53 31.95
CA ASN A 69 4.13 -22.50 32.83
C ASN A 69 3.66 -22.33 34.27
N CYS A 70 2.58 -23.04 34.60
CA CYS A 70 1.99 -23.09 35.93
C CYS A 70 2.71 -24.04 36.92
N THR A 71 3.87 -24.59 36.52
CA THR A 71 4.63 -25.53 37.36
C THR A 71 5.76 -24.83 38.11
N ASP A 72 6.38 -25.55 39.05
CA ASP A 72 7.58 -25.12 39.78
C ASP A 72 8.89 -25.42 39.03
N LYS A 73 8.82 -25.98 37.82
CA LYS A 73 9.97 -26.37 36.99
C LYS A 73 9.93 -25.75 35.62
N GLU A 74 11.11 -25.57 35.03
CA GLU A 74 11.21 -25.19 33.62
C GLU A 74 10.52 -26.23 32.73
N GLN A 75 9.78 -25.75 31.73
CA GLN A 75 9.08 -26.59 30.76
C GLN A 75 9.49 -26.21 29.34
N MET A 76 9.71 -27.22 28.50
CA MET A 76 9.75 -27.02 27.05
C MET A 76 8.32 -27.19 26.52
N MET A 77 7.75 -26.11 25.99
CA MET A 77 6.38 -26.05 25.49
C MET A 77 6.41 -25.77 23.99
N ASN A 78 5.36 -26.18 23.29
CA ASN A 78 5.22 -25.89 21.86
C ASN A 78 4.12 -24.86 21.62
N VAL A 79 4.36 -23.95 20.69
CA VAL A 79 3.38 -23.01 20.15
C VAL A 79 3.20 -23.36 18.68
N ALA A 80 2.03 -23.91 18.34
CA ALA A 80 1.62 -24.04 16.95
C ALA A 80 1.01 -22.70 16.51
N TRP A 81 1.46 -22.19 15.36
CA TRP A 81 1.02 -20.90 14.85
C TRP A 81 0.88 -20.93 13.33
N SER A 82 0.05 -20.02 12.83
CA SER A 82 -0.10 -19.72 11.41
C SER A 82 -0.20 -18.21 11.27
N ASP A 83 0.43 -17.67 10.24
CA ASP A 83 0.41 -16.25 9.91
C ASP A 83 0.16 -16.06 8.42
N SER A 84 -0.69 -15.11 8.06
CA SER A 84 -1.10 -14.86 6.68
C SER A 84 -0.85 -13.40 6.33
N THR A 85 -0.01 -13.17 5.32
CA THR A 85 0.35 -11.84 4.86
C THR A 85 -0.11 -11.63 3.43
N ALA A 86 -0.73 -10.48 3.18
CA ALA A 86 -1.22 -10.07 1.87
C ALA A 86 -0.39 -8.94 1.26
N GLU A 87 -0.50 -8.79 -0.04
CA GLU A 87 0.05 -7.66 -0.79
C GLU A 87 -0.68 -6.33 -0.49
N SER A 88 -0.02 -5.24 -0.81
CA SER A 88 -0.57 -3.87 -0.79
C SER A 88 0.13 -3.00 -1.84
N ASN A 89 -0.43 -1.83 -2.13
CA ASN A 89 0.20 -0.84 -3.02
C ASN A 89 -0.18 0.58 -2.62
N SER A 90 0.55 1.56 -3.18
CA SER A 90 0.43 2.98 -2.85
C SER A 90 -0.93 3.61 -3.18
N VAL A 91 -1.78 2.92 -3.95
CA VAL A 91 -3.08 3.44 -4.45
C VAL A 91 -4.28 2.71 -3.85
N GLY A 92 -4.06 1.69 -3.02
CA GLY A 92 -5.11 0.93 -2.35
C GLY A 92 -6.04 0.17 -3.31
N LEU A 93 -5.52 -0.22 -4.49
CA LEU A 93 -6.27 -1.03 -5.46
C LEU A 93 -5.94 -2.51 -5.32
N SER A 94 -6.86 -3.39 -5.69
CA SER A 94 -6.61 -4.83 -5.70
C SER A 94 -5.72 -5.22 -6.88
N MET A 95 -4.66 -6.00 -6.66
CA MET A 95 -3.84 -6.54 -7.75
C MET A 95 -4.51 -7.70 -8.51
N SER A 96 -5.79 -7.96 -8.23
CA SER A 96 -6.63 -8.88 -9.03
C SER A 96 -7.40 -8.15 -10.14
N THR A 97 -7.25 -6.82 -10.24
CA THR A 97 -7.80 -6.03 -11.35
C THR A 97 -6.81 -5.99 -12.52
N SER A 98 -7.23 -5.43 -13.66
CA SER A 98 -6.44 -5.38 -14.89
C SER A 98 -5.05 -4.74 -14.71
N PHE A 99 -4.93 -3.61 -13.99
CA PHE A 99 -3.59 -3.04 -13.73
C PHE A 99 -2.71 -3.99 -12.92
N GLY A 100 -3.29 -4.78 -12.01
CA GLY A 100 -2.59 -5.80 -11.25
C GLY A 100 -2.11 -6.96 -12.12
N GLU A 101 -2.85 -7.33 -13.17
CA GLU A 101 -2.42 -8.33 -14.15
C GLU A 101 -1.23 -7.82 -14.98
N VAL A 102 -1.31 -6.58 -15.48
CA VAL A 102 -0.20 -5.89 -16.17
C VAL A 102 1.04 -5.83 -15.30
N PHE A 103 0.86 -5.47 -14.02
CA PHE A 103 1.95 -5.48 -13.04
C PHE A 103 2.59 -6.86 -12.94
N LYS A 104 1.81 -7.91 -12.69
CA LYS A 104 2.31 -9.27 -12.45
C LYS A 104 3.09 -9.82 -13.65
N VAL A 105 2.58 -9.58 -14.86
CA VAL A 105 3.27 -9.98 -16.11
C VAL A 105 4.61 -9.26 -16.23
N THR A 106 4.61 -7.94 -16.04
CA THR A 106 5.82 -7.12 -16.14
C THR A 106 6.83 -7.48 -15.05
N PHE A 107 6.36 -7.66 -13.82
CA PHE A 107 7.16 -8.06 -12.67
C PHE A 107 7.90 -9.38 -12.97
N LYS A 108 7.17 -10.41 -13.44
CA LYS A 108 7.75 -11.69 -13.82
C LYS A 108 8.78 -11.55 -14.95
N ALA A 109 8.43 -10.79 -15.99
CA ALA A 109 9.34 -10.56 -17.12
C ALA A 109 10.64 -9.86 -16.70
N THR A 110 10.56 -8.98 -15.70
CA THR A 110 11.69 -8.16 -15.25
C THR A 110 12.55 -8.87 -14.21
N TYR A 111 11.94 -9.47 -13.20
CA TYR A 111 12.64 -10.04 -12.03
C TYR A 111 12.75 -11.57 -12.06
N GLY A 112 12.17 -12.22 -13.07
CA GLY A 112 12.34 -13.66 -13.32
C GLY A 112 11.57 -14.58 -12.37
N HIS A 113 10.67 -14.05 -11.55
CA HIS A 113 9.85 -14.83 -10.61
C HIS A 113 8.43 -14.25 -10.45
N GLU A 114 7.51 -15.04 -9.90
CA GLU A 114 6.10 -14.66 -9.80
C GLU A 114 5.87 -13.69 -8.64
N TRP A 115 4.95 -12.75 -8.83
CA TRP A 115 4.46 -11.94 -7.72
C TRP A 115 3.43 -12.73 -6.91
N ARG A 116 3.59 -12.77 -5.59
CA ARG A 116 2.61 -13.38 -4.68
C ARG A 116 1.68 -12.31 -4.09
N SER A 117 0.38 -12.58 -4.19
CA SER A 117 -0.64 -11.72 -3.60
C SER A 117 -0.91 -12.03 -2.13
N GLU A 118 -0.70 -13.27 -1.72
CA GLU A 118 -0.81 -13.70 -0.33
C GLU A 118 0.17 -14.85 -0.05
N HIS A 119 0.54 -14.98 1.21
CA HIS A 119 1.31 -16.12 1.69
C HIS A 119 0.88 -16.46 3.11
N THR A 120 0.67 -17.75 3.37
CA THR A 120 0.42 -18.25 4.72
C THR A 120 1.57 -19.16 5.13
N GLU A 121 2.22 -18.79 6.22
CA GLU A 121 3.25 -19.60 6.87
C GLU A 121 2.64 -20.30 8.09
N SER A 122 3.06 -21.54 8.36
CA SER A 122 2.62 -22.29 9.53
C SER A 122 3.78 -23.10 10.09
N GLN A 123 3.98 -23.01 11.40
CA GLN A 123 5.06 -23.71 12.08
C GLN A 123 4.64 -24.11 13.50
N THR A 124 5.40 -25.05 14.07
CA THR A 124 5.41 -25.29 15.51
C THR A 124 6.76 -24.87 16.06
N THR A 125 6.75 -23.91 16.98
CA THR A 125 7.94 -23.39 17.64
C THR A 125 8.01 -23.92 19.06
N PHE A 126 9.14 -24.49 19.44
CA PHE A 126 9.40 -24.91 20.83
C PHE A 126 10.05 -23.77 21.61
N ILE A 127 9.48 -23.46 22.78
CA ILE A 127 9.92 -22.43 23.70
C ILE A 127 10.18 -23.02 25.08
N THR A 128 11.28 -22.62 25.69
CA THR A 128 11.60 -22.99 27.07
C THR A 128 11.07 -21.90 28.00
N VAL A 129 10.11 -22.24 28.86
CA VAL A 129 9.39 -21.31 29.74
C VAL A 129 9.71 -21.62 31.19
N ARG A 130 10.18 -20.64 31.95
CA ARG A 130 10.53 -20.80 33.37
C ARG A 130 9.28 -20.90 34.26
N PRO A 131 9.41 -21.41 35.50
CA PRO A 131 8.30 -21.45 36.45
C PRO A 131 7.61 -20.10 36.61
N GLY A 132 6.29 -20.06 36.51
CA GLY A 132 5.53 -18.82 36.70
C GLY A 132 5.63 -17.82 35.53
N GLU A 133 6.19 -18.21 34.38
CA GLU A 133 6.28 -17.38 33.18
C GLU A 133 5.26 -17.78 32.10
N VAL A 134 4.99 -16.82 31.22
CA VAL A 134 4.28 -17.01 29.96
C VAL A 134 5.27 -16.85 28.80
N GLY A 135 5.17 -17.75 27.83
CA GLY A 135 5.94 -17.73 26.59
C GLY A 135 5.09 -17.29 25.41
N GLN A 136 5.66 -16.47 24.52
CA GLN A 136 5.03 -15.98 23.30
C GLN A 136 5.98 -16.15 22.11
N VAL A 137 5.42 -16.47 20.94
CA VAL A 137 6.14 -16.50 19.67
C VAL A 137 5.73 -15.29 18.84
N TYR A 138 6.70 -14.72 18.12
CA TYR A 138 6.48 -13.64 17.19
C TYR A 138 7.00 -14.00 15.80
N HIS A 139 6.28 -13.58 14.78
CA HIS A 139 6.66 -13.78 13.39
C HIS A 139 6.67 -12.44 12.65
N GLY A 140 7.78 -12.15 11.97
CA GLY A 140 7.90 -11.05 11.02
C GLY A 140 8.09 -11.62 9.62
N PRO A 141 7.07 -11.60 8.74
CA PRO A 141 7.18 -12.18 7.41
C PRO A 141 8.20 -11.43 6.55
N LYS A 142 8.89 -12.16 5.67
CA LYS A 142 9.77 -11.56 4.66
C LYS A 142 8.93 -11.04 3.49
N MET A 143 9.15 -9.78 3.15
CA MET A 143 8.42 -9.06 2.12
C MET A 143 9.35 -8.64 1.00
N GLN A 144 8.73 -8.37 -0.16
CA GLN A 144 9.36 -7.77 -1.32
C GLN A 144 8.60 -6.51 -1.73
N LYS A 145 9.31 -5.53 -2.27
CA LYS A 145 8.76 -4.27 -2.77
C LYS A 145 9.29 -3.99 -4.18
N ALA A 146 8.38 -3.66 -5.08
CA ALA A 146 8.69 -3.16 -6.41
C ALA A 146 8.18 -1.73 -6.56
N LYS A 147 8.95 -0.92 -7.29
CA LYS A 147 8.61 0.47 -7.63
C LYS A 147 8.59 0.64 -9.14
N GLY A 148 7.93 1.68 -9.61
CA GLY A 148 7.97 2.03 -11.02
C GLY A 148 6.95 3.08 -11.42
N THR A 149 6.78 3.21 -12.73
CA THR A 149 5.88 4.17 -13.35
C THR A 149 4.89 3.45 -14.26
N TYR A 150 3.62 3.83 -14.22
CA TYR A 150 2.69 3.43 -15.27
C TYR A 150 2.63 4.48 -16.37
N GLU A 151 2.59 4.01 -17.60
CA GLU A 151 2.31 4.81 -18.79
C GLU A 151 0.99 4.30 -19.40
N LEU A 152 0.01 5.19 -19.49
CA LEU A 152 -1.32 4.89 -20.00
C LEU A 152 -1.57 5.70 -21.26
N HIS A 153 -1.97 5.03 -22.33
CA HIS A 153 -2.40 5.65 -23.57
C HIS A 153 -3.91 5.42 -23.72
N PHE A 154 -4.62 6.44 -24.16
CA PHE A 154 -6.04 6.39 -24.43
C PHE A 154 -6.28 6.69 -25.91
N GLU A 155 -7.19 5.94 -26.55
CA GLU A 155 -7.61 6.21 -27.92
C GLU A 155 -8.35 7.55 -28.02
N ASP A 156 -9.24 7.81 -27.05
CA ASP A 156 -9.94 9.07 -26.87
C ASP A 156 -9.39 9.82 -25.65
N LYS A 157 -9.46 11.16 -25.66
CA LYS A 157 -8.97 11.96 -24.53
C LYS A 157 -9.66 11.59 -23.22
N PHE A 158 -8.88 11.23 -22.22
CA PHE A 158 -9.32 11.12 -20.83
C PHE A 158 -8.83 12.36 -20.08
N TYR A 159 -9.78 13.19 -19.61
CA TYR A 159 -9.48 14.49 -19.00
C TYR A 159 -8.53 15.34 -19.86
N ASP A 160 -8.91 15.53 -21.13
CA ASP A 160 -8.20 16.29 -22.16
C ASP A 160 -6.80 15.80 -22.60
N HIS A 161 -6.33 14.68 -22.05
CA HIS A 161 -5.04 14.07 -22.35
C HIS A 161 -5.20 12.69 -22.98
N TYR A 162 -4.31 12.37 -23.93
CA TYR A 162 -4.21 11.02 -24.52
C TYR A 162 -3.22 10.14 -23.76
N ILE A 163 -2.22 10.72 -23.11
CA ILE A 163 -1.16 9.98 -22.44
C ILE A 163 -1.07 10.47 -21.00
N TRP A 164 -1.04 9.52 -20.05
CA TRP A 164 -0.89 9.76 -18.63
C TRP A 164 0.28 8.96 -18.07
N TYR A 165 0.98 9.57 -17.10
CA TYR A 165 2.03 8.91 -16.33
C TYR A 165 1.64 8.90 -14.86
N VAL A 166 1.71 7.72 -14.24
CA VAL A 166 1.61 7.55 -12.79
C VAL A 166 2.99 7.21 -12.28
N ASN A 167 3.70 8.21 -11.77
CA ASN A 167 5.02 8.04 -11.19
C ASN A 167 4.93 7.53 -9.73
N ASP A 168 6.04 7.03 -9.21
CA ASP A 168 6.19 6.62 -7.81
C ASP A 168 5.17 5.56 -7.35
N PHE A 169 4.73 4.69 -8.26
CA PHE A 169 3.92 3.54 -7.88
C PHE A 169 4.77 2.57 -7.08
N GLU A 170 4.29 2.15 -5.91
CA GLU A 170 4.93 1.12 -5.08
C GLU A 170 3.93 0.00 -4.82
N ALA A 171 4.38 -1.25 -4.97
CA ALA A 171 3.68 -2.44 -4.52
C ALA A 171 4.56 -3.24 -3.55
N SER A 172 3.97 -3.76 -2.49
CA SER A 172 4.61 -4.64 -1.51
C SER A 172 3.85 -5.96 -1.41
N GLY A 173 4.55 -7.08 -1.36
CA GLY A 173 3.95 -8.41 -1.31
C GLY A 173 4.85 -9.41 -0.59
N PRO A 174 4.35 -10.59 -0.21
CA PRO A 174 5.17 -11.64 0.38
C PRO A 174 6.32 -12.04 -0.56
N ALA A 175 7.51 -12.22 0.00
CA ALA A 175 8.67 -12.68 -0.77
C ALA A 175 8.54 -14.15 -1.19
N ASP A 176 9.25 -14.52 -2.25
CA ASP A 176 9.17 -15.86 -2.82
C ASP A 176 9.87 -16.94 -1.96
N ASP A 177 10.87 -16.55 -1.18
CA ASP A 177 11.63 -17.42 -0.30
C ASP A 177 11.09 -17.41 1.13
N GLN A 178 10.89 -18.61 1.69
CA GLN A 178 10.52 -18.76 3.09
C GLN A 178 11.71 -18.33 3.96
N GLY A 179 11.52 -17.25 4.73
CA GLY A 179 12.63 -16.57 5.42
C GLY A 179 12.18 -15.43 6.32
N GLY A 180 10.93 -15.49 6.81
CA GLY A 180 10.48 -14.62 7.88
C GLY A 180 11.29 -14.83 9.16
N THR A 181 11.28 -13.84 10.04
CA THR A 181 11.96 -13.93 11.33
C THR A 181 11.00 -14.51 12.36
N VAL A 182 11.38 -15.62 12.98
CA VAL A 182 10.66 -16.20 14.13
C VAL A 182 11.44 -15.90 15.40
N THR A 183 10.83 -15.20 16.35
CA THR A 183 11.42 -14.92 17.66
C THR A 183 10.54 -15.41 18.79
N GLN A 184 11.13 -15.51 19.98
CA GLN A 184 10.47 -16.04 21.18
C GLN A 184 10.73 -15.08 22.32
N SER A 185 9.75 -14.89 23.19
CA SER A 185 9.93 -14.17 24.45
C SER A 185 9.28 -14.93 25.60
N THR A 186 9.84 -14.78 26.79
CA THR A 186 9.18 -15.16 28.04
C THR A 186 9.14 -13.96 28.97
N ARG A 187 8.11 -13.91 29.81
CA ARG A 187 8.01 -12.96 30.91
C ARG A 187 7.27 -13.57 32.08
N ALA A 188 7.43 -13.00 33.27
CA ALA A 188 6.59 -13.34 34.40
C ALA A 188 5.10 -13.17 34.04
N MET A 189 4.27 -14.14 34.46
CA MET A 189 2.82 -14.01 34.39
C MET A 189 2.34 -12.89 35.30
N THR A 190 1.33 -12.14 34.87
CA THR A 190 0.58 -11.25 35.77
C THR A 190 -0.26 -12.09 36.73
N GLU A 191 -0.76 -11.46 37.80
CA GLU A 191 -1.64 -12.16 38.75
C GLU A 191 -2.96 -12.59 38.10
N GLU A 192 -3.49 -11.79 37.17
CA GLU A 192 -4.67 -12.13 36.39
C GLU A 192 -4.42 -13.34 35.50
N GLU A 193 -3.26 -13.41 34.84
CA GLU A 193 -2.88 -14.56 34.00
C GLU A 193 -2.70 -15.82 34.83
N LYS A 194 -2.09 -15.73 36.02
CA LYS A 194 -1.97 -16.86 36.94
C LYS A 194 -3.33 -17.37 37.38
N GLN A 195 -4.22 -16.47 37.82
CA GLN A 195 -5.57 -16.84 38.25
C GLN A 195 -6.38 -17.48 37.12
N ALA A 196 -6.25 -16.96 35.89
CA ALA A 196 -7.00 -17.46 34.75
C ALA A 196 -6.50 -18.82 34.22
N ASN A 197 -5.20 -19.11 34.34
CA ASN A 197 -4.58 -20.26 33.65
C ASN A 197 -4.01 -21.34 34.59
N CYS A 198 -3.71 -21.01 35.85
CA CYS A 198 -2.96 -21.90 36.76
C CYS A 198 -3.77 -22.47 37.93
N GLY A 199 -4.97 -21.93 38.20
CA GLY A 199 -5.85 -22.39 39.28
C GLY A 199 -5.60 -21.69 40.61
#